data_AF-A0A062U032-F1
#
_entry.id   AF-A0A062U032-F1
#
_cell.length_a   1.000
_cell.length_b   1.000
_cell.length_c   1.000
_cell.angle_alpha   90.00
_cell.angle_beta   90.00
_cell.angle_gamma   90.00
#
_symmetry.space_group_name_H-M   'P 1'
#
loop_
_entity.id
_entity.type
_entity.pdbx_description
1 polymer ?
#
loop_
_entity_poly.entity_id
_entity_poly.type
_entity_poly.pdbx_seq_one_letter_code
_entity_poly.pdbx_strand_id
1 'polypeptide(L)'
;MAEGYEIPLHRSLTEPILMAGAPRSAAIAIGTLAAALALGLRLWIPGLCLWVLGHSAAVFMARSDPDFMAVASRSTRHKENMTC
;
A
#
# COMPACT_ATOMS: atom_id res chain seq x y z
N MET A 1 -5.69 36.71 1.76
CA MET A 1 -4.58 35.74 1.74
C MET A 1 -3.47 36.38 2.56
N ALA A 2 -3.07 35.80 3.69
CA ALA A 2 -2.14 36.44 4.61
C ALA A 2 -0.72 36.41 4.00
N GLU A 3 -0.18 37.58 3.70
CA GLU A 3 1.16 37.76 3.14
C GLU A 3 2.20 37.46 4.22
N GLY A 4 3.14 36.53 3.97
CA GLY A 4 4.29 36.28 4.87
C GLY A 4 4.26 35.04 5.76
N TYR A 5 3.33 34.10 5.57
CA TYR A 5 3.31 32.80 6.28
C TYR A 5 3.63 31.61 5.36
N GLU A 6 4.64 31.76 4.50
CA GLU A 6 5.10 30.68 3.61
C GLU A 6 6.27 29.93 4.26
N ILE A 7 6.03 28.67 4.63
CA ILE A 7 7.03 27.77 5.22
C ILE A 7 7.39 26.72 4.15
N PRO A 8 8.67 26.41 3.92
CA PRO A 8 9.05 25.38 2.95
C PRO A 8 8.45 24.03 3.35
N LEU A 9 7.52 23.53 2.53
CA LEU A 9 6.89 22.23 2.72
C LEU A 9 7.72 21.17 1.99
N HIS A 10 8.32 20.25 2.76
CA HIS A 10 9.03 19.13 2.16
C HIS A 10 8.04 18.11 1.60
N ARG A 11 8.25 17.69 0.34
CA ARG A 11 7.45 16.68 -0.35
C ARG A 11 7.30 15.38 0.45
N SER A 12 8.29 15.03 1.27
CA SER A 12 8.23 13.86 2.16
C SER A 12 7.09 13.89 3.19
N LEU A 13 6.52 15.06 3.51
CA LEU A 13 5.38 15.18 4.43
C LEU A 13 4.03 14.97 3.74
N THR A 14 3.96 15.13 2.43
CA THR A 14 2.71 15.12 1.68
C THR A 14 2.62 13.99 0.66
N GLU A 15 3.75 13.48 0.21
CA GLU A 15 3.78 12.42 -0.80
C GLU A 15 3.80 11.03 -0.15
N PRO A 16 3.02 10.08 -0.68
CA PRO A 16 3.03 8.71 -0.21
C PRO A 16 4.41 8.07 -0.41
N ILE A 17 4.88 7.37 0.64
CA ILE A 17 6.17 6.67 0.64
C ILE A 17 6.02 5.35 -0.12
N LEU A 18 6.52 5.36 -1.36
CA LEU A 18 6.59 4.16 -2.20
C LEU A 18 7.87 3.36 -1.90
N MET A 19 7.72 2.05 -1.75
CA MET A 19 8.78 1.07 -1.58
C MET A 19 8.79 0.16 -2.81
N ALA A 20 9.84 0.25 -3.64
CA ALA A 20 9.94 -0.42 -4.93
C ALA A 20 8.74 -0.16 -5.88
N GLY A 21 8.09 1.00 -5.77
CA GLY A 21 6.94 1.38 -6.60
C GLY A 21 5.57 0.97 -6.04
N ALA A 22 5.50 0.33 -4.87
CA ALA A 22 4.25 0.02 -4.16
C ALA A 22 4.18 0.78 -2.81
N PRO A 23 2.99 1.12 -2.28
CA PRO A 23 2.91 1.73 -0.95
C PRO A 23 3.48 0.78 0.10
N ARG A 24 4.27 1.34 1.02
CA ARG A 24 5.00 0.58 2.05
C ARG A 24 4.13 -0.44 2.79
N SER A 25 2.90 -0.07 3.15
CA SER A 25 1.96 -0.96 3.86
C SER A 25 1.62 -2.22 3.05
N ALA A 26 1.34 -2.08 1.76
CA ALA A 26 1.07 -3.20 0.87
C ALA A 26 2.29 -4.10 0.69
N ALA A 27 3.46 -3.50 0.44
CA ALA A 27 4.70 -4.25 0.25
C ALA A 27 5.05 -5.10 1.47
N ILE A 28 4.90 -4.54 2.68
CA ILE A 28 5.12 -5.28 3.94
C ILE A 28 4.08 -6.39 4.11
N ALA A 29 2.80 -6.13 3.88
CA ALA A 29 1.73 -7.12 4.03
C ALA A 29 1.95 -8.32 3.09
N ILE A 30 2.21 -8.05 1.81
CA ILE A 30 2.45 -9.08 0.79
C ILE A 30 3.73 -9.86 1.09
N GLY A 31 4.82 -9.16 1.44
CA GLY A 31 6.08 -9.78 1.82
C GLY A 31 5.93 -10.70 3.04
N THR A 32 5.14 -10.28 4.03
CA THR A 32 4.88 -11.07 5.25
C THR A 32 4.06 -12.32 4.94
N LEU A 33 2.99 -12.20 4.14
CA LEU A 33 2.19 -13.35 3.72
C LEU A 33 3.02 -14.35 2.91
N ALA A 34 3.84 -13.85 1.97
CA ALA A 34 4.75 -14.68 1.20
C ALA A 34 5.78 -15.40 2.09
N ALA A 35 6.40 -14.69 3.03
CA ALA A 35 7.37 -15.27 3.96
C ALA A 35 6.74 -16.31 4.89
N ALA A 36 5.53 -16.05 5.39
CA ALA A 36 4.78 -17.00 6.22
C ALA A 36 4.52 -18.31 5.47
N LEU A 37 4.14 -18.24 4.19
CA LEU A 37 3.92 -19.42 3.35
C LEU A 37 5.24 -20.13 2.99
N ALA A 38 6.24 -19.37 2.52
CA ALA A 38 7.50 -19.91 2.03
C ALA A 38 8.33 -20.57 3.16
N LEU A 39 8.46 -19.90 4.30
CA LEU A 39 9.29 -20.33 5.42
C LEU A 39 8.48 -21.16 6.43
N GLY A 40 7.27 -20.70 6.78
CA GLY A 40 6.45 -21.33 7.81
C GLY A 40 5.88 -22.67 7.36
N LEU A 41 5.35 -22.74 6.14
CA LEU A 41 4.79 -23.97 5.58
C LEU A 41 5.77 -24.70 4.64
N ARG A 42 7.02 -24.21 4.51
CA ARG A 42 8.08 -24.70 3.60
C ARG A 42 7.69 -24.68 2.11
N LEU A 43 6.61 -24.00 1.78
CA LEU A 43 6.02 -23.89 0.44
C LEU A 43 6.71 -22.76 -0.33
N TRP A 44 8.02 -22.90 -0.56
CA TRP A 44 8.84 -21.81 -1.11
C TRP A 44 8.43 -21.41 -2.53
N ILE A 45 8.02 -22.35 -3.39
CA ILE A 45 7.56 -22.06 -4.75
C ILE A 45 6.28 -21.21 -4.75
N PRO A 46 5.16 -21.66 -4.14
CA PRO A 46 3.95 -20.84 -4.14
C PRO A 46 4.11 -19.58 -3.30
N GLY A 47 4.95 -19.58 -2.25
CA GLY A 47 5.29 -18.36 -1.50
C GLY A 47 6.02 -17.34 -2.38
N LEU A 48 6.97 -17.77 -3.20
CA LEU A 48 7.65 -16.90 -4.17
C LEU A 48 6.69 -16.43 -5.28
N CYS A 49 5.83 -17.30 -5.81
CA CYS A 49 4.80 -16.90 -6.77
C CYS A 49 3.87 -15.84 -6.19
N LEU A 50 3.40 -16.03 -4.95
CA LEU A 50 2.56 -15.06 -4.26
C LEU A 50 3.29 -13.73 -4.05
N TRP A 51 4.58 -13.77 -3.72
CA TRP A 51 5.39 -12.57 -3.59
C TRP A 51 5.49 -11.80 -4.91
N VAL A 52 5.90 -12.46 -6.00
CA VAL A 52 6.09 -11.81 -7.30
C VAL A 52 4.76 -11.28 -7.84
N LEU A 53 3.71 -12.10 -7.82
CA LEU A 53 2.39 -11.71 -8.34
C LEU A 53 1.76 -10.60 -7.49
N GLY A 54 1.78 -10.76 -6.17
CA GLY A 54 1.23 -9.78 -5.24
C GLY A 54 1.98 -8.44 -5.33
N HIS A 55 3.30 -8.47 -5.33
CA HIS A 55 4.10 -7.24 -5.41
C HIS A 55 3.94 -6.55 -6.76
N SER A 56 3.94 -7.30 -7.86
CA SER A 56 3.68 -6.74 -9.20
C SER A 56 2.30 -6.09 -9.29
N ALA A 57 1.26 -6.74 -8.74
CA ALA A 57 -0.08 -6.18 -8.67
C ALA A 57 -0.12 -4.89 -7.83
N ALA A 58 0.60 -4.86 -6.69
CA ALA A 58 0.68 -3.68 -5.84
C ALA A 58 1.40 -2.51 -6.53
N VAL A 59 2.46 -2.77 -7.30
CA VAL A 59 3.15 -1.75 -8.11
C VAL A 59 2.25 -1.24 -9.23
N PHE A 60 1.51 -2.12 -9.91
CA PHE A 60 0.56 -1.72 -10.94
C PHE A 60 -0.57 -0.84 -10.37
N MET A 61 -1.09 -1.21 -9.20
CA MET A 61 -2.14 -0.43 -8.53
C MET A 61 -1.62 0.93 -8.04
N ALA A 62 -0.42 0.97 -7.46
CA ALA A 62 0.24 2.20 -7.04
C ALA A 62 0.52 3.17 -8.20
N ARG A 63 0.76 2.63 -9.40
CA ARG A 63 0.89 3.44 -10.63
C ARG A 63 -0.43 4.12 -11.00
N SER A 64 -1.57 3.47 -10.77
CA SER A 64 -2.90 4.02 -11.04
C SER A 64 -3.35 4.99 -9.95
N ASP A 65 -3.12 4.65 -8.68
CA ASP A 65 -3.45 5.46 -7.52
C ASP A 65 -2.45 5.16 -6.38
N PRO A 66 -1.61 6.13 -5.97
CA PRO A 66 -0.61 5.89 -4.93
C PRO A 66 -1.20 5.80 -3.50
N ASP A 67 -2.42 6.28 -3.28
CA ASP A 67 -3.13 6.29 -2.00
C ASP A 67 -4.18 5.17 -1.89
N PHE A 68 -4.20 4.21 -2.82
CA PHE A 68 -5.21 3.16 -2.88
C PHE A 68 -5.38 2.38 -1.57
N MET A 69 -4.30 2.15 -0.81
CA MET A 69 -4.36 1.46 0.48
C MET A 69 -5.04 2.30 1.57
N ALA A 70 -4.87 3.63 1.54
CA ALA A 70 -5.56 4.52 2.45
C ALA A 70 -7.07 4.52 2.16
N VAL A 71 -7.45 4.52 0.87
CA VAL A 71 -8.86 4.43 0.44
C VAL A 71 -9.46 3.07 0.80
N ALA A 72 -8.76 1.96 0.51
CA ALA A 72 -9.22 0.62 0.83
C ALA A 72 -9.44 0.42 2.34
N SER A 73 -8.51 0.87 3.17
CA SER A 73 -8.65 0.80 4.64
C SER A 73 -9.79 1.68 5.18
N ARG A 74 -10.08 2.81 4.52
CA ARG A 74 -11.25 3.64 4.85
C ARG A 74 -12.54 2.94 4.45
N SER A 75 -12.57 2.32 3.27
CA SER A 75 -13.73 1.58 2.77
C SER A 75 -14.14 0.44 3.70
N THR A 76 -13.18 -0.35 4.21
CA THR A 76 -13.48 -1.45 5.14
C THR A 76 -14.00 -0.98 6.50
N ARG A 77 -13.70 0.26 6.88
CA ARG A 77 -14.20 0.88 8.12
C ARG A 77 -15.55 1.58 7.90
N HIS A 78 -15.94 1.84 6.66
CA HIS A 78 -17.22 2.45 6.37
C HIS A 78 -18.32 1.40 6.56
N LYS A 79 -19.15 1.58 7.58
CA LYS A 79 -20.37 0.77 7.73
C LYS A 79 -21.36 1.28 6.69
N GLU A 80 -21.83 0.39 5.84
CA GLU A 80 -22.78 0.68 4.77
C GLU A 80 -24.13 1.10 5.40
N ASN A 81 -24.28 2.37 5.77
CA ASN A 81 -25.54 2.95 6.23
C ASN A 81 -26.19 3.75 5.10
N MET A 82 -26.34 3.10 3.95
CA MET A 82 -27.11 3.66 2.84
C MET A 82 -28.60 3.49 3.12
N THR A 83 -29.13 4.28 4.05
CA THR A 83 -30.57 4.52 4.15
C THR A 83 -30.85 5.80 3.38
N CYS A 84 -31.54 5.66 2.23
CA CYS A 84 -32.09 6.78 1.47
C CYS A 84 -33.33 7.35 2.16
#